data_AF-C8W2V4-F1
#
_entry.id   AF-C8W2V4-F1
#
_cell.length_a   1.000
_cell.length_b   1.000
_cell.length_c   1.000
_cell.angle_alpha   90.00
_cell.angle_beta   90.00
_cell.angle_gamma   90.00
#
_symmetry.space_group_name_H-M   'P 1'
#
loop_
_entity.id
_entity.type
_entity.pdbx_description
1 polymer ?
#
loop_
_entity_poly.entity_id
_entity_poly.type
_entity_poly.pdbx_seq_one_letter_code
_entity_poly.pdbx_strand_id
1 'polypeptide(L)'
;MGVALPNGQSESLTYNNANRLTRVTLSNGTCYNYSYDGAGDLTGVTEQNGDGYSWNYDSAHRVTGTTDPFGYQLTYIWDKSGNFRSKNGCTYYYDGSNNMYEAKLPNAFIYYGRDDEGRVFNIEYNPVYTLNGQVHYATSQRIMNYLPNGWCNSILDQYFPYASGYSYGYNADGTISGYNSWNGTHSFSYDADGRLTSWTYNGVQQNYTYDAAGNLLTKGDMEFTYNRSNEITNPGFTYDRNGNMTGDGSFNYTYNALNQLVQVNKVSNGSLVATYTYNHDGSRRSKTTSQGTTNYNWDVFGNCDFV
;
A
#
# COMPACT_ATOMS: atom_id res chain seq x y z
N MET A 1 19.66 -24.82 8.54
CA MET A 1 20.34 -24.05 9.61
C MET A 1 19.29 -23.21 10.35
N GLY A 2 19.47 -22.98 11.64
CA GLY A 2 18.55 -22.17 12.45
C GLY A 2 18.99 -20.70 12.47
N VAL A 3 18.05 -19.76 12.28
CA VAL A 3 18.31 -18.33 12.47
C VAL A 3 17.71 -17.91 13.80
N ALA A 4 18.52 -17.33 14.68
CA ALA A 4 18.05 -16.75 15.93
C ALA A 4 17.67 -15.28 15.71
N LEU A 5 16.43 -14.91 16.06
CA LEU A 5 15.94 -13.55 15.98
C LEU A 5 16.24 -12.78 17.28
N PRO A 6 16.34 -11.43 17.25
CA PRO A 6 16.67 -10.60 18.42
C PRO A 6 15.73 -10.75 19.63
N ASN A 7 14.50 -11.25 19.41
CA ASN A 7 13.52 -11.55 20.45
C ASN A 7 13.69 -12.97 21.07
N GLY A 8 14.81 -13.64 20.83
CA GLY A 8 15.13 -14.98 21.37
C GLY A 8 14.46 -16.14 20.63
N GLN A 9 13.89 -15.87 19.46
CA GLN A 9 13.17 -16.86 18.65
C GLN A 9 14.09 -17.59 17.67
N SER A 10 13.69 -18.79 17.24
CA SER A 10 14.45 -19.56 16.23
C SER A 10 13.57 -19.98 15.06
N GLU A 11 14.06 -19.80 13.84
CA GLU A 11 13.45 -20.31 12.61
C GLU A 11 14.35 -21.38 12.01
N SER A 12 13.77 -22.45 11.43
CA SER A 12 14.55 -23.48 10.74
C SER A 12 14.38 -23.40 9.23
N LEU A 13 15.49 -23.35 8.51
CA LEU A 13 15.55 -23.26 7.05
C LEU A 13 16.05 -24.57 6.44
N THR A 14 15.33 -25.07 5.44
CA THR A 14 15.70 -26.24 4.62
C THR A 14 15.96 -25.80 3.18
N TYR A 15 16.96 -26.40 2.53
CA TYR A 15 17.38 -26.05 1.18
C TYR A 15 17.46 -27.28 0.28
N ASN A 16 17.33 -27.09 -1.02
CA ASN A 16 17.64 -28.12 -2.02
C ASN A 16 19.15 -28.14 -2.35
N ASN A 17 19.57 -29.07 -3.22
CA ASN A 17 20.97 -29.23 -3.65
C ASN A 17 21.53 -28.02 -4.43
N ALA A 18 20.67 -27.14 -4.93
CA ALA A 18 21.05 -25.88 -5.57
C ALA A 18 21.10 -24.70 -4.57
N ASN A 19 21.07 -24.99 -3.25
CA ASN A 19 21.03 -24.01 -2.16
C ASN A 19 19.83 -23.05 -2.22
N ARG A 20 18.71 -23.46 -2.82
CA ARG A 20 17.46 -22.70 -2.82
C ARG A 20 16.60 -23.13 -1.62
N LEU A 21 16.01 -22.17 -0.94
CA LEU A 21 15.17 -22.37 0.25
C LEU A 21 13.92 -23.18 -0.14
N THR A 22 13.73 -24.38 0.40
CA THR A 22 12.54 -25.21 0.12
C THR A 22 11.55 -25.19 1.26
N ARG A 23 11.96 -24.85 2.48
CA ARG A 23 11.06 -24.76 3.62
C ARG A 23 11.56 -23.80 4.70
N VAL A 24 10.66 -22.97 5.20
CA VAL A 24 10.81 -22.22 6.45
C VAL A 24 9.87 -22.84 7.48
N THR A 25 10.35 -23.05 8.70
CA THR A 25 9.49 -23.35 9.85
C THR A 25 9.75 -22.32 10.93
N LEU A 26 8.70 -21.59 11.28
CA LEU A 26 8.72 -20.55 12.30
C LEU A 26 8.74 -21.18 13.70
N SER A 27 9.10 -20.37 14.69
CA SER A 27 9.19 -20.78 16.10
C SER A 27 7.85 -21.22 16.72
N ASN A 28 6.72 -20.91 16.10
CA ASN A 28 5.37 -21.36 16.48
C ASN A 28 4.95 -22.68 15.79
N GLY A 29 5.81 -23.26 14.95
CA GLY A 29 5.54 -24.50 14.20
C GLY A 29 4.90 -24.30 12.82
N THR A 30 4.41 -23.09 12.49
CA THR A 30 3.94 -22.76 11.15
C THR A 30 5.06 -22.96 10.13
N CYS A 31 4.75 -23.60 9.00
CA CYS A 31 5.72 -23.80 7.93
C CYS A 31 5.23 -23.38 6.55
N TYR A 32 6.18 -22.95 5.72
CA TYR A 32 5.98 -22.60 4.31
C TYR A 32 6.89 -23.47 3.47
N ASN A 33 6.35 -24.03 2.39
CA ASN A 33 7.08 -24.79 1.41
C ASN A 33 7.23 -23.96 0.14
N TYR A 34 8.40 -24.03 -0.48
CA TYR A 34 8.76 -23.26 -1.66
C TYR A 34 9.09 -24.22 -2.80
N SER A 35 8.48 -24.01 -3.97
CA SER A 35 8.74 -24.79 -5.18
C SER A 35 9.41 -23.94 -6.24
N TYR A 36 10.26 -24.56 -7.06
CA TYR A 36 10.99 -23.90 -8.13
C TYR A 36 10.87 -24.69 -9.43
N ASP A 37 10.95 -24.02 -10.56
CA ASP A 37 11.11 -24.69 -11.86
C ASP A 37 12.58 -25.08 -12.13
N GLY A 38 12.82 -25.62 -13.33
CA GLY A 38 14.15 -26.02 -13.78
C GLY A 38 15.13 -24.86 -13.97
N ALA A 39 14.63 -23.66 -14.27
CA ALA A 39 15.46 -22.45 -14.36
C ALA A 39 15.82 -21.91 -12.97
N GLY A 40 14.98 -22.17 -11.98
CA GLY A 40 15.11 -21.69 -10.61
C GLY A 40 14.19 -20.56 -10.24
N ASP A 41 13.18 -20.30 -11.05
CA ASP A 41 12.15 -19.34 -10.71
C ASP A 41 11.21 -19.95 -9.66
N LEU A 42 10.79 -19.13 -8.70
CA LEU A 42 9.90 -19.55 -7.61
C LEU A 42 8.49 -19.78 -8.16
N THR A 43 8.08 -21.03 -8.32
CA THR A 43 6.78 -21.37 -8.89
C THR A 43 5.67 -21.46 -7.86
N GLY A 44 6.00 -21.54 -6.57
CA GLY A 44 4.99 -21.68 -5.54
C GLY A 44 5.48 -21.48 -4.12
N VAL A 45 4.57 -20.98 -3.28
CA VAL A 45 4.71 -20.89 -1.83
C VAL A 45 3.44 -21.46 -1.23
N THR A 46 3.56 -22.50 -0.42
CA THR A 46 2.42 -23.20 0.18
C THR A 46 2.57 -23.25 1.69
N GLU A 47 1.58 -22.72 2.39
CA GLU A 47 1.44 -22.80 3.84
C GLU A 47 1.13 -24.23 4.30
N GLN A 48 1.27 -24.46 5.60
CA GLN A 48 1.03 -25.76 6.22
C GLN A 48 -0.40 -26.28 6.02
N ASN A 49 -1.39 -25.39 5.91
CA ASN A 49 -2.79 -25.73 5.70
C ASN A 49 -3.11 -26.08 4.22
N GLY A 50 -2.14 -25.95 3.31
CA GLY A 50 -2.29 -26.21 1.88
C GLY A 50 -2.63 -24.97 1.04
N ASP A 51 -2.94 -23.84 1.68
CA ASP A 51 -3.14 -22.57 0.98
C ASP A 51 -1.81 -22.11 0.38
N GLY A 52 -1.81 -21.67 -0.87
CA GLY A 52 -0.58 -21.24 -1.49
C GLY A 52 -0.75 -20.35 -2.70
N TYR A 53 0.33 -19.66 -3.03
CA TYR A 53 0.45 -18.84 -4.22
C TYR A 53 1.29 -19.58 -5.25
N SER A 54 1.02 -19.35 -6.53
CA SER A 54 1.84 -19.86 -7.63
C SER A 54 2.15 -18.78 -8.66
N TRP A 55 3.27 -18.94 -9.37
CA TRP A 55 3.77 -18.00 -10.38
C TRP A 55 4.12 -18.71 -11.67
N ASN A 56 3.86 -18.03 -12.78
CA ASN A 56 4.31 -18.40 -14.12
C ASN A 56 5.32 -17.36 -14.63
N TYR A 57 6.28 -17.79 -15.45
CA TYR A 57 7.37 -16.94 -15.93
C TYR A 57 7.49 -16.99 -17.45
N ASP A 58 8.00 -15.90 -18.05
CA ASP A 58 8.50 -15.92 -19.43
C ASP A 58 9.97 -16.38 -19.48
N SER A 59 10.54 -16.52 -20.68
CA SER A 59 11.94 -16.93 -20.86
C SER A 59 12.97 -15.90 -20.38
N ALA A 60 12.53 -14.71 -19.96
CA ALA A 60 13.37 -13.69 -19.34
C ALA A 60 13.22 -13.68 -17.81
N HIS A 61 12.62 -14.72 -17.23
CA HIS A 61 12.39 -14.87 -15.78
C HIS A 61 11.48 -13.78 -15.20
N ARG A 62 10.54 -13.26 -16.00
CA ARG A 62 9.55 -12.27 -15.55
C ARG A 62 8.20 -12.93 -15.33
N VAL A 63 7.53 -12.56 -14.24
CA VAL A 63 6.22 -13.13 -13.87
C VAL A 63 5.17 -12.79 -14.92
N THR A 64 4.57 -13.78 -15.58
CA THR A 64 3.50 -13.62 -16.58
C THR A 64 2.12 -13.92 -16.04
N GLY A 65 2.04 -14.58 -14.89
CA GLY A 65 0.79 -14.75 -14.18
C GLY A 65 0.98 -15.27 -12.78
N THR A 66 -0.02 -15.05 -11.94
CA THR A 66 -0.05 -15.58 -10.58
C THR A 66 -1.39 -16.21 -10.28
N THR A 67 -1.40 -17.13 -9.32
CA THR A 67 -2.62 -17.69 -8.74
C THR A 67 -2.49 -17.65 -7.24
N ASP A 68 -3.58 -17.30 -6.56
CA ASP A 68 -3.63 -17.28 -5.11
C ASP A 68 -4.31 -18.55 -4.53
N PRO A 69 -4.35 -18.71 -3.21
CA PRO A 69 -4.93 -19.90 -2.58
C PRO A 69 -6.41 -20.14 -2.91
N PHE A 70 -7.13 -19.08 -3.28
CA PHE A 70 -8.55 -19.13 -3.61
C PHE A 70 -8.81 -19.29 -5.11
N GLY A 71 -7.76 -19.51 -5.91
CA GLY A 71 -7.83 -19.76 -7.35
C GLY A 71 -7.95 -18.50 -8.22
N TYR A 72 -7.84 -17.31 -7.64
CA TYR A 72 -7.86 -16.07 -8.41
C TYR A 72 -6.55 -15.88 -9.14
N GLN A 73 -6.65 -15.43 -10.40
CA GLN A 73 -5.51 -15.28 -11.28
C GLN A 73 -5.30 -13.82 -11.68
N LEU A 74 -4.04 -13.40 -11.71
CA LEU A 74 -3.61 -12.16 -12.35
C LEU A 74 -2.71 -12.52 -13.53
N THR A 75 -2.84 -11.79 -14.63
CA THR A 75 -2.04 -11.95 -15.84
C THR A 75 -1.22 -10.70 -16.13
N TYR A 76 -0.02 -10.92 -16.66
CA TYR A 76 0.93 -9.86 -16.97
C TYR A 76 1.52 -10.05 -18.36
N ILE A 77 1.62 -8.95 -19.10
CA ILE A 77 2.32 -8.90 -20.37
C ILE A 77 3.37 -7.80 -20.25
N TRP A 78 4.62 -8.15 -20.49
CA TRP A 78 5.74 -7.23 -20.44
C TRP A 78 6.07 -6.70 -21.84
N ASP A 79 6.51 -5.44 -21.90
CA ASP A 79 7.20 -4.93 -23.07
C ASP A 79 8.70 -5.30 -23.05
N LYS A 80 9.45 -4.81 -24.03
CA LYS A 80 10.89 -5.08 -24.15
C LYS A 80 11.75 -4.26 -23.18
N SER A 81 11.22 -3.16 -22.67
CA SER A 81 11.89 -2.28 -21.70
C SER A 81 11.68 -2.77 -20.26
N GLY A 82 10.84 -3.78 -20.06
CA GLY A 82 10.55 -4.36 -18.75
C GLY A 82 9.39 -3.69 -18.02
N ASN A 83 8.54 -2.91 -18.72
CA ASN A 83 7.30 -2.42 -18.15
C ASN A 83 6.14 -3.36 -18.45
N PHE A 84 5.06 -3.24 -17.69
CA PHE A 84 3.81 -3.91 -17.99
C PHE A 84 3.15 -3.24 -19.20
N ARG A 85 3.09 -3.94 -20.32
CA ARG A 85 2.15 -3.60 -21.40
C ARG A 85 0.72 -3.89 -20.99
N SER A 86 0.49 -4.95 -20.21
CA SER A 86 -0.81 -5.27 -19.63
C SER A 86 -0.68 -5.89 -18.25
N LYS A 87 -1.62 -5.57 -17.37
CA LYS A 87 -1.79 -6.14 -16.03
C LYS A 87 -3.28 -6.33 -15.77
N ASN A 88 -3.71 -7.57 -15.58
CA ASN A 88 -5.07 -7.93 -15.18
C ASN A 88 -6.18 -7.24 -16.01
N GLY A 89 -6.04 -7.25 -17.33
CA GLY A 89 -7.01 -6.62 -18.26
C GLY A 89 -6.81 -5.13 -18.51
N CYS A 90 -5.98 -4.44 -17.72
CA CYS A 90 -5.55 -3.08 -18.00
C CYS A 90 -4.40 -3.06 -19.01
N THR A 91 -4.30 -2.01 -19.83
CA THR A 91 -3.21 -1.82 -20.82
C THR A 91 -2.52 -0.48 -20.58
N TYR A 92 -1.20 -0.43 -20.71
CA TYR A 92 -0.40 0.76 -20.42
C TYR A 92 0.49 1.14 -21.60
N TYR A 93 0.67 2.44 -21.78
CA TYR A 93 1.47 3.01 -22.86
C TYR A 93 2.52 3.95 -22.30
N TYR A 94 3.73 3.82 -22.85
CA TYR A 94 4.92 4.51 -22.40
C TYR A 94 5.50 5.35 -23.55
N ASP A 95 6.08 6.49 -23.21
CA ASP A 95 6.81 7.34 -24.14
C ASP A 95 8.21 6.78 -24.43
N GLY A 96 8.97 7.48 -25.29
CA GLY A 96 10.34 7.09 -25.63
C GLY A 96 11.34 7.17 -24.47
N SER A 97 10.98 7.86 -23.38
CA SER A 97 11.75 7.98 -22.14
C SER A 97 11.30 6.97 -21.09
N ASN A 98 10.45 6.01 -21.48
CA ASN A 98 9.93 4.95 -20.61
C ASN A 98 8.99 5.45 -19.50
N ASN A 99 8.39 6.64 -19.64
CA ASN A 99 7.37 7.14 -18.73
C ASN A 99 5.98 6.73 -19.22
N MET A 100 5.12 6.24 -18.33
CA MET A 100 3.74 5.96 -18.70
C MET A 100 2.99 7.28 -18.93
N TYR A 101 2.30 7.38 -20.07
CA TYR A 101 1.47 8.53 -20.42
C TYR A 101 -0.03 8.18 -20.54
N GLU A 102 -0.38 6.89 -20.69
CA GLU A 102 -1.77 6.44 -20.79
C GLU A 102 -1.96 5.07 -20.11
N ALA A 103 -3.05 4.95 -19.34
CA ALA A 103 -3.58 3.68 -18.83
C ALA A 103 -5.01 3.48 -19.32
N LYS A 104 -5.27 2.33 -19.95
CA LYS A 104 -6.61 1.86 -20.32
C LYS A 104 -7.07 0.85 -19.29
N LEU A 105 -8.08 1.25 -18.52
CA LEU A 105 -8.74 0.43 -17.53
C LEU A 105 -10.04 -0.14 -18.12
N PRO A 106 -10.67 -1.15 -17.51
CA PRO A 106 -11.93 -1.71 -18.00
C PRO A 106 -13.06 -0.69 -18.15
N ASN A 107 -13.07 0.34 -17.31
CA ASN A 107 -14.11 1.35 -17.19
C ASN A 107 -13.57 2.79 -17.17
N ALA A 108 -12.31 3.02 -17.55
CA ALA A 108 -11.73 4.36 -17.55
C ALA A 108 -10.47 4.47 -18.42
N PHE A 109 -10.11 5.70 -18.76
CA PHE A 109 -8.80 6.06 -19.30
C PHE A 109 -8.12 7.01 -18.33
N ILE A 110 -6.81 6.85 -18.13
CA ILE A 110 -5.98 7.79 -17.39
C ILE A 110 -4.88 8.32 -18.30
N TYR A 111 -4.72 9.64 -18.36
CA TYR A 111 -3.64 10.29 -19.09
C TYR A 111 -2.74 11.07 -18.14
N TYR A 112 -1.43 11.05 -18.41
CA TYR A 112 -0.43 11.77 -17.62
C TYR A 112 0.28 12.80 -18.49
N GLY A 113 0.15 14.07 -18.12
CA GLY A 113 0.94 15.17 -18.67
C GLY A 113 2.20 15.40 -17.84
N ARG A 114 3.35 15.51 -18.50
CA ARG A 114 4.64 15.80 -17.88
C ARG A 114 5.26 17.06 -18.46
N ASP A 115 5.98 17.80 -17.62
CA ASP A 115 6.78 18.95 -18.05
C ASP A 115 8.14 18.51 -18.63
N ASP A 116 8.95 19.48 -19.05
CA ASP A 116 10.26 19.23 -19.68
C ASP A 116 11.26 18.58 -18.72
N GLU A 117 11.05 18.71 -17.40
CA GLU A 117 11.83 18.00 -16.37
C GLU A 117 11.28 16.60 -16.04
N GLY A 118 10.21 16.18 -16.72
CA GLY A 118 9.57 14.86 -16.55
C GLY A 118 8.63 14.76 -15.35
N ARG A 119 8.33 15.86 -14.65
CA ARG A 119 7.40 15.88 -13.50
C ARG A 119 5.96 15.86 -14.00
N VAL A 120 5.08 15.15 -13.30
CA VAL A 120 3.65 15.08 -13.67
C VAL A 120 2.95 16.39 -13.31
N PHE A 121 2.54 17.18 -14.29
CA PHE A 121 1.76 18.40 -14.03
C PHE A 121 0.25 18.20 -14.23
N ASN A 122 -0.16 17.11 -14.89
CA ASN A 122 -1.57 16.82 -15.12
C ASN A 122 -1.83 15.31 -15.03
N ILE A 123 -2.92 14.94 -14.35
CA ILE A 123 -3.51 13.61 -14.44
C ILE A 123 -4.97 13.79 -14.85
N GLU A 124 -5.34 13.25 -16.00
CA GLU A 124 -6.72 13.26 -16.49
C GLU A 124 -7.33 11.88 -16.30
N TYR A 125 -8.44 11.80 -15.58
CA TYR A 125 -9.20 10.57 -15.35
C TYR A 125 -10.56 10.66 -16.05
N ASN A 126 -10.77 9.74 -16.99
CA ASN A 126 -11.90 9.69 -17.90
C ASN A 126 -12.69 8.38 -17.72
N PRO A 127 -13.61 8.28 -16.74
CA PRO A 127 -14.44 7.11 -16.57
C PRO A 127 -15.43 6.95 -17.74
N VAL A 128 -15.66 5.69 -18.10
CA VAL A 128 -16.62 5.23 -19.10
C VAL A 128 -17.71 4.48 -18.37
N TYR A 129 -18.94 4.98 -18.46
CA TYR A 129 -20.09 4.33 -17.85
C TYR A 129 -21.30 4.39 -18.76
N THR A 130 -22.23 3.44 -18.59
CA THR A 130 -23.49 3.44 -19.33
C THR A 130 -24.62 3.89 -18.42
N LEU A 131 -25.36 4.90 -18.86
CA LEU A 131 -26.57 5.38 -18.19
C LEU A 131 -27.71 5.36 -19.22
N ASN A 132 -28.80 4.67 -18.90
CA ASN A 132 -29.96 4.53 -19.80
C ASN A 132 -29.61 3.97 -21.19
N GLY A 133 -28.63 3.06 -21.27
CA GLY A 133 -28.17 2.46 -22.53
C GLY A 133 -27.27 3.37 -23.39
N GLN A 134 -26.90 4.55 -22.90
CA GLN A 134 -25.95 5.45 -23.56
C GLN A 134 -24.62 5.51 -22.80
N VAL A 135 -23.52 5.42 -23.56
CA VAL A 135 -22.16 5.59 -23.04
C VAL A 135 -21.93 7.07 -22.73
N HIS A 136 -21.53 7.35 -21.49
CA HIS A 136 -21.16 8.66 -21.01
C HIS A 136 -19.68 8.67 -20.62
N TYR A 137 -19.09 9.86 -20.76
CA TYR A 137 -17.73 10.17 -20.33
C TYR A 137 -17.84 11.31 -19.31
N ALA A 138 -17.23 11.14 -18.15
CA ALA A 138 -16.90 12.27 -17.29
C ALA A 138 -15.39 12.52 -17.41
N THR A 139 -14.95 13.72 -17.06
CA THR A 139 -13.53 14.06 -16.99
C THR A 139 -13.27 14.74 -15.67
N SER A 140 -12.27 14.23 -14.96
CA SER A 140 -11.65 14.92 -13.83
C SER A 140 -10.18 15.12 -14.12
N GLN A 141 -9.63 16.24 -13.66
CA GLN A 141 -8.22 16.54 -13.82
C GLN A 141 -7.60 16.91 -12.48
N ARG A 142 -6.41 16.38 -12.21
CA ARG A 142 -5.52 16.86 -11.16
C ARG A 142 -4.40 17.64 -11.82
N ILE A 143 -4.33 18.93 -11.53
CA ILE A 143 -3.29 19.83 -12.05
C ILE A 143 -2.31 20.16 -10.93
N MET A 144 -1.03 19.93 -11.15
CA MET A 144 0.05 20.20 -10.19
C MET A 144 0.93 21.31 -10.74
N ASN A 145 1.15 22.36 -9.95
CA ASN A 145 2.06 23.45 -10.30
C ASN A 145 3.31 23.38 -9.44
N TYR A 146 4.48 23.50 -10.06
CA TYR A 146 5.76 23.40 -9.38
C TYR A 146 6.46 24.75 -9.28
N LEU A 147 7.18 24.95 -8.18
CA LEU A 147 8.17 26.01 -8.04
C LEU A 147 9.40 25.71 -8.92
N PRO A 148 10.22 26.72 -9.26
CA PRO A 148 11.44 26.50 -10.06
C PRO A 148 12.42 25.48 -9.46
N ASN A 149 12.39 25.28 -8.14
CA ASN A 149 13.22 24.30 -7.44
C ASN A 149 12.65 22.86 -7.46
N GLY A 150 11.50 22.64 -8.11
CA GLY A 150 10.88 21.31 -8.21
C GLY A 150 9.80 21.01 -7.19
N TRP A 151 9.59 21.85 -6.17
CA TRP A 151 8.58 21.58 -5.14
C TRP A 151 7.17 21.89 -5.64
N CYS A 152 6.20 21.04 -5.28
CA CYS A 152 4.81 21.19 -5.68
C CYS A 152 4.16 22.38 -4.93
N ASN A 153 4.00 23.51 -5.61
CA ASN A 153 3.40 24.71 -5.04
C ASN A 153 1.89 24.57 -4.80
N SER A 154 1.17 23.93 -5.74
CA SER A 154 -0.28 23.78 -5.63
C SER A 154 -0.81 22.59 -6.40
N ILE A 155 -1.95 22.07 -5.92
CA ILE A 155 -2.74 21.05 -6.59
C ILE A 155 -4.15 21.59 -6.81
N LEU A 156 -4.69 21.42 -8.00
CA LEU A 156 -6.09 21.70 -8.33
C LEU A 156 -6.74 20.41 -8.83
N ASP A 157 -7.67 19.88 -8.04
CA ASP A 157 -8.55 18.78 -8.45
C ASP A 157 -9.82 19.39 -9.05
N GLN A 158 -9.98 19.27 -10.36
CA GLN A 158 -11.10 19.80 -11.14
C GLN A 158 -12.05 18.65 -11.51
N TYR A 159 -13.31 18.77 -11.11
CA TYR A 159 -14.39 17.84 -11.47
C TYR A 159 -15.68 18.63 -11.66
N PHE A 160 -16.06 18.90 -12.91
CA PHE A 160 -17.17 19.80 -13.20
C PHE A 160 -18.48 19.40 -12.47
N PRO A 161 -19.18 20.34 -11.81
CA PRO A 161 -18.93 21.79 -11.73
C PRO A 161 -18.02 22.25 -10.57
N TYR A 162 -17.42 21.31 -9.85
CA TYR A 162 -16.61 21.55 -8.66
C TYR A 162 -15.11 21.63 -8.95
N ALA A 163 -14.39 22.30 -8.07
CA ALA A 163 -12.94 22.21 -8.01
C ALA A 163 -12.47 22.39 -6.56
N SER A 164 -11.42 21.67 -6.17
CA SER A 164 -10.77 21.82 -4.87
C SER A 164 -9.29 22.07 -5.05
N GLY A 165 -8.79 23.13 -4.43
CA GLY A 165 -7.39 23.54 -4.51
C GLY A 165 -6.64 23.34 -3.20
N TYR A 166 -5.34 23.06 -3.32
CA TYR A 166 -4.36 23.02 -2.25
C TYR A 166 -3.19 23.92 -2.61
N SER A 167 -2.66 24.68 -1.66
CA SER A 167 -1.40 25.42 -1.83
C SER A 167 -0.45 25.10 -0.69
N TYR A 168 0.83 24.87 -1.01
CA TYR A 168 1.83 24.36 -0.08
C TYR A 168 2.89 25.42 0.20
N GLY A 169 3.28 25.50 1.48
CA GLY A 169 4.46 26.22 1.93
C GLY A 169 5.56 25.25 2.31
N TYR A 170 6.81 25.67 2.15
CA TYR A 170 7.99 24.86 2.44
C TYR A 170 8.97 25.60 3.34
N ASN A 171 9.65 24.85 4.21
CA ASN A 171 10.84 25.30 4.90
C ASN A 171 12.05 25.26 3.95
N ALA A 172 13.17 25.84 4.35
CA ALA A 172 14.38 25.91 3.53
C ALA A 172 14.98 24.51 3.22
N ASP A 173 14.72 23.51 4.06
CA ASP A 173 15.15 22.13 3.89
C ASP A 173 14.23 21.29 2.98
N GLY A 174 13.12 21.88 2.50
CA GLY A 174 12.13 21.21 1.65
C GLY A 174 11.04 20.47 2.40
N THR A 175 11.02 20.48 3.74
CA THR A 175 9.88 19.99 4.51
C THR A 175 8.67 20.91 4.31
N ILE A 176 7.46 20.36 4.29
CA ILE A 176 6.22 21.14 4.13
C ILE A 176 5.98 21.91 5.43
N SER A 177 6.02 23.24 5.37
CA SER A 177 5.73 24.11 6.53
C SER A 177 4.23 24.28 6.77
N GLY A 178 3.41 24.01 5.75
CA GLY A 178 1.97 24.08 5.84
C GLY A 178 1.29 23.91 4.49
N TYR A 179 -0.03 23.83 4.51
CA TYR A 179 -0.84 23.97 3.30
C TYR A 179 -2.17 24.64 3.59
N ASN A 180 -2.75 25.29 2.59
CA ASN A 180 -4.13 25.75 2.61
C ASN A 180 -5.00 24.82 1.78
N SER A 181 -6.21 24.57 2.23
CA SER A 181 -7.24 23.89 1.46
C SER A 181 -8.59 24.59 1.63
N TRP A 182 -9.63 24.09 0.98
CA TRP A 182 -11.00 24.62 1.10
C TRP A 182 -11.55 24.60 2.53
N ASN A 183 -11.04 23.72 3.41
CA ASN A 183 -11.53 23.58 4.78
C ASN A 183 -10.71 24.35 5.82
N GLY A 184 -9.55 24.92 5.44
CA GLY A 184 -8.71 25.65 6.37
C GLY A 184 -7.22 25.63 6.06
N THR A 185 -6.48 26.22 6.98
CA THR A 185 -5.02 26.36 6.94
C THR A 185 -4.38 25.37 7.91
N HIS A 186 -3.38 24.66 7.42
CA HIS A 186 -2.55 23.73 8.16
C HIS A 186 -1.11 24.27 8.25
N SER A 187 -0.47 24.15 9.41
CA SER A 187 0.94 24.47 9.59
C SER A 187 1.63 23.39 10.40
N PHE A 188 2.91 23.16 10.11
CA PHE A 188 3.71 22.07 10.67
C PHE A 188 5.04 22.59 11.20
N SER A 189 5.54 21.96 12.25
CA SER A 189 6.90 22.13 12.75
C SER A 189 7.54 20.78 12.95
N TYR A 190 8.86 20.74 12.83
CA TYR A 190 9.64 19.51 12.89
C TYR A 190 10.79 19.66 13.88
N ASP A 191 11.27 18.54 14.41
CA ASP A 191 12.58 18.49 15.07
C ASP A 191 13.71 18.33 14.05
N ALA A 192 14.95 18.21 14.55
CA ALA A 192 16.14 18.06 13.71
C ALA A 192 16.20 16.74 12.92
N ASP A 193 15.44 15.72 13.33
CA ASP A 193 15.33 14.44 12.63
C ASP A 193 14.21 14.45 11.58
N GLY A 194 13.53 15.59 11.39
CA GLY A 194 12.41 15.76 10.47
C GLY A 194 11.09 15.18 10.98
N ARG A 195 10.98 14.86 12.27
CA ARG A 195 9.74 14.34 12.87
C ARG A 195 8.82 15.49 13.22
N LEU A 196 7.52 15.34 12.94
CA LEU A 196 6.50 16.35 13.24
C LEU A 196 6.42 16.60 14.75
N THR A 197 6.68 17.83 15.22
CA THR A 197 6.58 18.23 16.63
C THR A 197 5.30 19.01 16.91
N SER A 198 4.74 19.70 15.92
CA SER A 198 3.42 20.31 16.05
C SER A 198 2.68 20.38 14.72
N TRP A 199 1.36 20.20 14.81
CA TRP A 199 0.42 20.48 13.73
C TRP A 199 -0.63 21.48 14.22
N THR A 200 -0.80 22.57 13.47
CA THR A 200 -1.82 23.59 13.74
C THR A 200 -2.85 23.57 12.62
N TYR A 201 -4.13 23.44 12.97
CA TYR A 201 -5.26 23.55 12.05
C TYR A 201 -6.18 24.69 12.47
N ASN A 202 -6.33 25.69 11.61
CA ASN A 202 -7.13 26.90 11.88
C ASN A 202 -6.83 27.52 13.26
N GLY A 203 -5.55 27.56 13.63
CA GLY A 203 -5.06 28.11 14.90
C GLY A 203 -5.09 27.15 16.10
N VAL A 204 -5.71 25.97 15.97
CA VAL A 204 -5.72 24.94 17.03
C VAL A 204 -4.51 24.03 16.85
N GLN A 205 -3.62 24.02 17.84
CA GLN A 205 -2.37 23.27 17.80
C GLN A 205 -2.48 21.92 18.52
N GLN A 206 -1.90 20.88 17.92
CA GLN A 206 -1.64 19.59 18.53
C GLN A 206 -0.13 19.32 18.51
N ASN A 207 0.40 18.94 19.66
CA ASN A 207 1.83 18.71 19.87
C ASN A 207 2.15 17.21 19.92
N TYR A 208 3.39 16.90 19.52
CA TYR A 208 3.92 15.56 19.45
C TYR A 208 5.32 15.53 20.07
N THR A 209 5.62 14.50 20.86
CA THR A 209 6.95 14.29 21.42
C THR A 209 7.42 12.87 21.15
N TYR A 210 8.73 12.65 21.15
CA TYR A 210 9.34 11.38 20.81
C TYR A 210 10.44 11.03 21.81
N ASP A 211 10.71 9.73 21.96
CA ASP A 211 11.90 9.26 22.62
C ASP A 211 13.14 9.32 21.70
N ALA A 212 14.29 8.91 22.22
CA ALA A 212 15.54 8.89 21.46
C ALA A 212 15.57 7.85 20.31
N ALA A 213 14.69 6.83 20.35
CA ALA A 213 14.54 5.86 19.28
C ALA A 213 13.53 6.31 18.20
N GLY A 214 12.83 7.43 18.44
CA GLY A 214 11.80 7.98 17.56
C GLY A 214 10.40 7.41 17.78
N ASN A 215 10.17 6.68 18.87
CA ASN A 215 8.82 6.27 19.25
C ASN A 215 8.03 7.48 19.74
N LEU A 216 6.77 7.62 19.31
CA LEU A 216 5.89 8.72 19.70
C LEU A 216 5.53 8.61 21.18
N LEU A 217 5.97 9.53 22.03
CA LEU A 217 5.66 9.55 23.46
C LEU A 217 4.33 10.24 23.76
N THR A 218 4.02 11.35 23.07
CA THR A 218 2.76 12.06 23.28
C THR A 218 2.11 12.52 21.99
N LYS A 219 0.79 12.57 21.97
CA LYS A 219 -0.04 13.22 20.94
C LYS A 219 -1.16 13.99 21.62
N GLY A 220 -0.99 15.31 21.75
CA GLY A 220 -1.84 16.09 22.66
C GLY A 220 -1.77 15.50 24.08
N ASP A 221 -2.93 15.15 24.64
CA ASP A 221 -3.04 14.59 25.98
C ASP A 221 -2.84 13.06 26.04
N MET A 222 -2.68 12.40 24.88
CA MET A 222 -2.40 10.96 24.84
C MET A 222 -0.92 10.71 25.12
N GLU A 223 -0.62 9.74 25.99
CA GLU A 223 0.72 9.27 26.29
C GLU A 223 0.90 7.82 25.86
N PHE A 224 2.07 7.49 25.32
CA PHE A 224 2.42 6.15 24.87
C PHE A 224 3.68 5.66 25.57
N THR A 225 3.65 4.39 25.95
CA THR A 225 4.76 3.68 26.60
C THR A 225 5.20 2.53 25.70
N TYR A 226 6.48 2.19 25.72
CA TYR A 226 7.04 1.18 24.83
C TYR A 226 7.92 0.18 25.58
N ASN A 227 7.92 -1.07 25.13
CA ASN A 227 8.90 -2.05 25.56
C ASN A 227 10.19 -1.96 24.72
N ARG A 228 11.16 -2.85 24.99
CA ARG A 228 12.45 -2.91 24.27
C ARG A 228 12.33 -3.31 22.80
N SER A 229 11.19 -3.86 22.38
CA SER A 229 10.89 -4.20 20.99
C SER A 229 10.16 -3.07 20.26
N ASN A 230 10.04 -1.88 20.86
CA ASN A 230 9.26 -0.73 20.37
C ASN A 230 7.75 -1.03 20.20
N GLU A 231 7.20 -1.96 20.98
CA GLU A 231 5.76 -2.25 21.02
C GLU A 231 5.09 -1.39 22.09
N ILE A 232 3.89 -0.87 21.80
CA ILE A 232 3.11 -0.04 22.73
C ILE A 232 2.65 -0.89 23.91
N THR A 233 2.95 -0.45 25.14
CA THR A 233 2.61 -1.17 26.38
C THR A 233 1.41 -0.62 27.12
N ASN A 234 0.72 0.37 26.55
CA ASN A 234 -0.51 0.93 27.11
C ASN A 234 -1.60 -0.16 27.24
N PRO A 235 -2.53 -0.04 28.21
CA PRO A 235 -3.59 -1.02 28.39
C PRO A 235 -4.42 -1.25 27.11
N GLY A 236 -4.66 -2.53 26.78
CA GLY A 236 -5.43 -2.94 25.60
C GLY A 236 -4.59 -3.25 24.36
N PHE A 237 -3.34 -2.80 24.32
CA PHE A 237 -2.41 -3.14 23.23
C PHE A 237 -1.86 -4.56 23.44
N THR A 238 -2.00 -5.39 22.40
CA THR A 238 -1.50 -6.78 22.39
C THR A 238 -0.84 -7.08 21.07
N TYR A 239 0.09 -8.04 21.06
CA TYR A 239 0.88 -8.39 19.89
C TYR A 239 1.02 -9.91 19.76
N ASP A 240 1.09 -10.39 18.53
CA ASP A 240 1.50 -11.76 18.25
C ASP A 240 3.03 -11.91 18.29
N ARG A 241 3.51 -13.14 18.05
CA ARG A 241 4.94 -13.48 18.09
C ARG A 241 5.76 -12.84 16.95
N ASN A 242 5.09 -12.39 15.88
CA ASN A 242 5.71 -11.73 14.73
C ASN A 242 5.75 -10.19 14.90
N GLY A 243 5.25 -9.67 16.03
CA GLY A 243 5.17 -8.24 16.31
C GLY A 243 3.96 -7.56 15.69
N ASN A 244 3.00 -8.30 15.13
CA ASN A 244 1.77 -7.70 14.63
C ASN A 244 0.88 -7.32 15.81
N MET A 245 0.31 -6.12 15.79
CA MET A 245 -0.65 -5.68 16.80
C MET A 245 -1.94 -6.50 16.70
N THR A 246 -2.21 -7.37 17.68
CA THR A 246 -3.43 -8.19 17.75
C THR A 246 -4.60 -7.49 18.44
N GLY A 247 -4.36 -6.36 19.09
CA GLY A 247 -5.42 -5.49 19.60
C GLY A 247 -4.90 -4.13 20.06
N ASP A 248 -5.79 -3.14 20.06
CA ASP A 248 -5.50 -1.74 20.45
C ASP A 248 -6.46 -1.21 21.54
N GLY A 249 -7.13 -2.13 22.24
CA GLY A 249 -8.17 -1.84 23.23
C GLY A 249 -9.56 -1.57 22.63
N SER A 250 -9.67 -1.21 21.36
CA SER A 250 -10.95 -0.98 20.66
C SER A 250 -11.29 -2.11 19.69
N PHE A 251 -10.28 -2.66 19.03
CA PHE A 251 -10.40 -3.70 18.02
C PHE A 251 -9.40 -4.83 18.30
N ASN A 252 -9.78 -6.03 17.88
CA ASN A 252 -8.91 -7.20 17.77
C ASN A 252 -8.61 -7.46 16.30
N TYR A 253 -7.37 -7.84 16.02
CA TYR A 253 -6.82 -8.02 14.68
C TYR A 253 -6.34 -9.46 14.48
N THR A 254 -6.77 -10.08 13.39
CA THR A 254 -6.31 -11.41 12.99
C THR A 254 -5.49 -11.29 11.71
N TYR A 255 -4.32 -11.93 11.70
CA TYR A 255 -3.41 -11.95 10.56
C TYR A 255 -3.35 -13.34 9.94
N ASN A 256 -3.20 -13.42 8.62
CA ASN A 256 -2.79 -14.67 7.98
C ASN A 256 -1.30 -14.92 8.23
N ALA A 257 -0.80 -16.05 7.75
CA ALA A 257 0.56 -16.44 8.05
C ALA A 257 1.60 -15.51 7.35
N LEU A 258 1.25 -14.90 6.21
CA LEU A 258 2.04 -13.84 5.56
C LEU A 258 2.03 -12.48 6.31
N ASN A 259 1.56 -12.43 7.56
CA ASN A 259 1.43 -11.21 8.37
C ASN A 259 0.52 -10.14 7.73
N GLN A 260 -0.47 -10.57 6.93
CA GLN A 260 -1.46 -9.66 6.35
C GLN A 260 -2.74 -9.70 7.19
N LEU A 261 -3.28 -8.52 7.52
CA LEU A 261 -4.51 -8.38 8.31
C LEU A 261 -5.72 -8.96 7.56
N VAL A 262 -6.29 -10.07 8.03
CA VAL A 262 -7.44 -10.72 7.38
C VAL A 262 -8.77 -10.48 8.07
N GLN A 263 -8.77 -10.04 9.33
CA GLN A 263 -10.00 -9.80 10.08
C GLN A 263 -9.84 -8.74 11.17
N VAL A 264 -10.90 -7.94 11.36
CA VAL A 264 -11.02 -6.97 12.45
C VAL A 264 -12.34 -7.18 13.17
N ASN A 265 -12.31 -7.34 14.49
CA ASN A 265 -13.49 -7.47 15.35
C ASN A 265 -13.49 -6.37 16.42
N LYS A 266 -14.66 -5.92 16.87
CA LYS A 266 -14.74 -4.99 18.01
C LYS A 266 -14.43 -5.72 19.33
N VAL A 267 -13.65 -5.09 20.20
CA VAL A 267 -13.41 -5.59 21.57
C VAL A 267 -14.70 -5.56 22.40
N SER A 268 -15.52 -4.52 22.23
CA SER A 268 -16.69 -4.28 23.09
C SER A 268 -17.77 -5.35 23.04
N ASN A 269 -17.94 -6.03 21.90
CA ASN A 269 -18.99 -7.03 21.70
C ASN A 269 -18.61 -8.19 20.77
N GLY A 270 -17.36 -8.27 20.31
CA GLY A 270 -16.88 -9.30 19.39
C GLY A 270 -17.41 -9.20 17.96
N SER A 271 -18.21 -8.17 17.62
CA SER A 271 -18.83 -8.08 16.29
C SER A 271 -17.77 -7.90 15.20
N LEU A 272 -17.93 -8.61 14.08
CA LEU A 272 -17.11 -8.46 12.88
C LEU A 272 -17.22 -7.03 12.33
N VAL A 273 -16.07 -6.37 12.12
CA VAL A 273 -15.96 -5.06 11.47
C VAL A 273 -15.66 -5.26 9.99
N ALA A 274 -14.64 -6.05 9.68
CA ALA A 274 -14.25 -6.35 8.31
C ALA A 274 -13.46 -7.66 8.19
N THR A 275 -13.53 -8.29 7.02
CA THR A 275 -12.53 -9.26 6.54
C THR A 275 -11.84 -8.76 5.29
N TYR A 276 -10.63 -9.26 5.02
CA TYR A 276 -9.82 -8.87 3.87
C TYR A 276 -9.24 -10.07 3.15
N THR A 277 -9.09 -9.93 1.83
CA THR A 277 -8.31 -10.87 1.00
C THR A 277 -7.23 -10.11 0.24
N TYR A 278 -6.19 -10.81 -0.19
CA TYR A 278 -5.00 -10.22 -0.79
C TYR A 278 -4.59 -10.99 -2.06
N ASN A 279 -4.06 -10.24 -3.02
CA ASN A 279 -3.33 -10.80 -4.15
C ASN A 279 -1.93 -11.23 -3.69
N HIS A 280 -1.25 -12.01 -4.54
CA HIS A 280 0.10 -12.51 -4.25
C HIS A 280 1.13 -11.40 -4.04
N ASP A 281 0.92 -10.23 -4.67
CA ASP A 281 1.80 -9.06 -4.59
C ASP A 281 1.55 -8.24 -3.31
N GLY A 282 0.68 -8.73 -2.42
CA GLY A 282 0.30 -8.05 -1.18
C GLY A 282 -0.75 -6.95 -1.36
N SER A 283 -1.19 -6.67 -2.59
CA SER A 283 -2.29 -5.73 -2.80
C SER A 283 -3.61 -6.31 -2.28
N ARG A 284 -4.39 -5.50 -1.57
CA ARG A 284 -5.67 -5.94 -1.00
C ARG A 284 -6.66 -6.19 -2.14
N ARG A 285 -7.19 -7.40 -2.27
CA ARG A 285 -8.20 -7.74 -3.29
C ARG A 285 -9.60 -7.37 -2.87
N SER A 286 -9.97 -7.64 -1.63
CA SER A 286 -11.32 -7.33 -1.15
C SER A 286 -11.36 -6.88 0.29
N LYS A 287 -12.45 -6.16 0.61
CA LYS A 287 -12.87 -5.85 1.97
C LYS A 287 -14.35 -6.19 2.10
N THR A 288 -14.68 -7.09 3.02
CA THR A 288 -16.07 -7.43 3.34
C THR A 288 -16.45 -6.81 4.66
N THR A 289 -17.57 -6.11 4.72
CA THR A 289 -18.15 -5.54 5.95
C THR A 289 -19.63 -5.93 6.05
N SER A 290 -20.33 -5.50 7.10
CA SER A 290 -21.78 -5.65 7.19
C SER A 290 -22.54 -4.93 6.06
N GLN A 291 -21.91 -3.99 5.34
CA GLN A 291 -22.50 -3.27 4.21
C GLN A 291 -22.27 -3.96 2.86
N GLY A 292 -21.52 -5.05 2.81
CA GLY A 292 -21.18 -5.77 1.59
C GLY A 292 -19.68 -5.90 1.34
N THR A 293 -19.34 -6.38 0.15
CA THR A 293 -17.96 -6.62 -0.29
C THR A 293 -17.55 -5.57 -1.32
N THR A 294 -16.43 -4.90 -1.08
CA THR A 294 -15.73 -4.08 -2.08
C THR A 294 -14.57 -4.88 -2.65
N ASN A 295 -14.50 -4.98 -3.99
CA ASN A 295 -13.36 -5.55 -4.69
C ASN A 295 -12.47 -4.44 -5.22
N TYR A 296 -11.16 -4.67 -5.19
CA TYR A 296 -10.14 -3.70 -5.56
C TYR A 296 -9.33 -4.25 -6.72
N ASN A 297 -9.17 -3.43 -7.76
CA ASN A 297 -8.20 -3.64 -8.82
C ASN A 297 -7.09 -2.62 -8.69
N TRP A 298 -5.86 -3.05 -8.95
CA TRP A 298 -4.68 -2.20 -8.78
C TRP A 298 -3.98 -2.02 -10.10
N ASP A 299 -3.77 -0.77 -10.50
CA ASP A 299 -2.96 -0.45 -11.66
C ASP A 299 -1.47 -0.77 -11.41
N VAL A 300 -0.61 -0.39 -12.36
CA VAL A 300 0.84 -0.65 -12.27
C VAL A 300 1.58 0.27 -11.29
N PHE A 301 0.95 1.33 -10.80
CA PHE A 301 1.51 2.21 -9.76
C PHE A 301 0.95 1.91 -8.38
N GLY A 302 0.04 0.92 -8.27
CA GLY A 302 -0.64 0.63 -7.02
C GLY A 302 -1.73 1.64 -6.70
N ASN A 303 -2.30 2.31 -7.70
CA ASN A 303 -3.57 3.03 -7.52
C ASN A 303 -4.72 2.03 -7.55
N CYS A 304 -5.69 2.25 -6.67
CA CYS A 304 -6.85 1.40 -6.51
C CYS A 304 -8.02 1.90 -7.36
N ASP A 305 -8.50 1.06 -8.26
CA ASP A 305 -9.77 1.25 -8.97
C ASP A 305 -10.86 0.41 -8.29
N PHE A 306 -12.03 1.03 -8.12
CA PHE A 306 -13.22 0.35 -7.63
C PHE A 306 -13.95 -0.31 -8.81
N VAL A 307 -14.31 -1.58 -8.64
CA VAL A 307 -15.20 -2.31 -9.55
C VAL A 307 -16.55 -2.52 -8.88
#